data_AF-A0A939EUB4-F1
#
_entry.id   AF-A0A939EUB4-F1
#
_cell.length_a   1.000
_cell.length_b   1.000
_cell.length_c   1.000
_cell.angle_alpha   90.00
_cell.angle_beta   90.00
_cell.angle_gamma   90.00
#
_symmetry.space_group_name_H-M   'P 1'
#
loop_
_entity.id
_entity.type
_entity.pdbx_description
1 polymer ?
#
loop_
_entity_poly.entity_id
_entity_poly.type
_entity_poly.pdbx_seq_one_letter_code
_entity_poly.pdbx_strand_id
1 'polypeptide(L)'
;MSLQKIAVWADGRTEPIIASGTAIILVQNRKTEVGRLILEDDDYGSFSIEHPVNSEELNTAALNVINQEPELLDSQSSVIVLCPQDIASKMFWPA
;
A
#
# COMPACT_ATOMS: atom_id res chain seq x y z
N MET A 1 -16.09 -6.43 -1.13
CA MET A 1 -15.80 -5.14 -0.45
C MET A 1 -14.97 -4.34 -1.43
N SER A 2 -15.15 -3.03 -1.53
CA SER A 2 -14.25 -2.19 -2.34
C SER A 2 -13.10 -1.71 -1.46
N LEU A 3 -11.88 -1.80 -2.00
CA LEU A 3 -10.67 -1.35 -1.35
C LEU A 3 -10.62 0.17 -1.33
N GLN A 4 -10.20 0.71 -0.18
CA GLN A 4 -10.07 2.15 -0.02
C GLN A 4 -8.77 2.63 -0.67
N LYS A 5 -8.89 3.45 -1.72
CA LYS A 5 -7.76 4.14 -2.35
C LYS A 5 -7.18 5.19 -1.41
N ILE A 6 -5.86 5.34 -1.46
CA ILE A 6 -5.11 6.37 -0.75
C ILE A 6 -4.48 7.26 -1.82
N ALA A 7 -4.89 8.52 -1.86
CA ALA A 7 -4.16 9.55 -2.60
C ALA A 7 -3.03 10.07 -1.72
N VAL A 8 -1.83 10.24 -2.30
CA VAL A 8 -0.68 10.86 -1.65
C VAL A 8 -0.25 12.04 -2.50
N TRP A 9 -0.16 13.24 -1.91
CA TRP A 9 0.30 14.44 -2.59
C TRP A 9 1.78 14.70 -2.33
N ALA A 10 2.37 15.59 -3.13
CA ALA A 10 3.79 15.94 -3.05
C ALA A 10 4.20 16.61 -1.72
N ASP A 11 3.23 17.06 -0.92
CA ASP A 11 3.44 17.63 0.41
C ASP A 11 3.19 16.61 1.53
N GLY A 12 3.17 15.31 1.22
CA GLY A 12 3.01 14.22 2.18
C GLY A 12 1.58 14.04 2.69
N ARG A 13 0.62 14.88 2.28
CA ARG A 13 -0.78 14.71 2.67
C ARG A 13 -1.36 13.44 2.07
N THR A 14 -2.29 12.83 2.81
CA THR A 14 -3.01 11.63 2.39
C THR A 14 -4.53 11.83 2.45
N GLU A 15 -5.25 11.21 1.51
CA GLU A 15 -6.71 11.11 1.52
C GLU A 15 -7.12 9.66 1.25
N PRO A 16 -7.77 8.98 2.22
CA PRO A 16 -8.07 9.47 3.57
C PRO A 16 -6.80 9.79 4.37
N ILE A 17 -6.94 10.59 5.43
CA ILE A 17 -5.85 10.84 6.37
C ILE A 17 -5.49 9.53 7.07
N ILE A 18 -4.26 9.07 6.89
CA ILE A 18 -3.71 7.87 7.52
C ILE A 18 -2.49 8.19 8.37
N ALA A 19 -2.21 7.33 9.35
CA ALA A 19 -1.02 7.45 10.18
C ALA A 19 0.22 6.91 9.45
N SER A 20 1.40 7.46 9.77
CA SER A 20 2.67 6.84 9.37
C SER A 20 2.76 5.41 9.90
N GLY A 21 3.23 4.47 9.08
CA GLY A 21 3.24 3.04 9.35
C GLY A 21 1.94 2.31 8.98
N THR A 22 0.97 2.97 8.35
CA THR A 22 -0.26 2.32 7.87
C THR A 22 0.07 1.28 6.80
N ALA A 23 -0.48 0.07 6.96
CA ALA A 23 -0.33 -1.02 6.01
C ALA A 23 -1.07 -0.72 4.69
N ILE A 24 -0.37 -0.89 3.58
CA ILE A 24 -0.86 -0.59 2.23
C ILE A 24 -0.57 -1.73 1.25
N ILE A 25 -1.28 -1.70 0.12
CA ILE A 25 -0.91 -2.43 -1.10
C ILE A 25 -0.64 -1.38 -2.17
N LEU A 26 0.57 -1.41 -2.73
CA LEU A 26 0.93 -0.68 -3.94
C LEU A 26 0.59 -1.54 -5.15
N VAL A 27 -0.19 -1.00 -6.08
CA VAL A 27 -0.53 -1.62 -7.35
C VAL A 27 0.15 -0.84 -8.45
N GLN A 28 1.03 -1.51 -9.20
CA GLN A 28 1.72 -0.89 -10.32
C GLN A 28 2.11 -1.96 -11.35
N ASN A 29 1.97 -1.65 -12.64
CA ASN A 29 2.37 -2.56 -13.72
C ASN A 29 1.76 -3.97 -13.58
N ARG A 30 0.49 -4.06 -13.16
CA ARG A 30 -0.24 -5.31 -12.90
C ARG A 30 0.41 -6.21 -11.83
N LYS A 31 1.24 -5.63 -10.97
CA LYS A 31 1.83 -6.26 -9.79
C LYS A 31 1.34 -5.59 -8.53
N THR A 32 1.45 -6.32 -7.43
CA THR A 32 1.08 -5.84 -6.10
C THR A 32 2.27 -5.98 -5.17
N GLU A 33 2.53 -4.94 -4.41
CA GLU A 33 3.57 -4.90 -3.38
C GLU A 33 2.94 -4.51 -2.06
N VAL A 34 3.04 -5.38 -1.07
CA VAL A 34 2.59 -5.08 0.29
C VAL A 34 3.66 -4.30 1.03
N GLY A 35 3.24 -3.37 1.88
CA GLY A 35 4.15 -2.59 2.69
C GLY A 35 3.45 -1.73 3.72
N ARG A 36 4.20 -0.82 4.33
CA ARG A 36 3.67 0.26 5.17
C ARG A 36 4.14 1.59 4.62
N LEU A 37 3.24 2.56 4.61
CA LEU A 37 3.55 3.91 4.17
C LEU A 37 4.20 4.67 5.34
N ILE A 38 5.47 5.02 5.20
CA ILE A 38 6.19 5.87 6.15
C ILE A 38 6.09 7.30 5.65
N LEU A 39 5.40 8.13 6.41
CA LEU A 39 5.33 9.57 6.18
C LEU A 39 6.44 10.21 7.00
N GLU A 40 7.34 10.93 6.35
CA GLU A 40 8.44 11.65 6.99
C GLU A 40 7.94 13.02 7.48
N ASP A 41 8.37 13.42 8.67
CA ASP A 41 8.11 14.76 9.21
C ASP A 41 9.23 15.71 8.75
N ASP A 42 9.28 15.95 7.43
CA ASP A 42 10.22 16.86 6.81
C ASP A 42 9.52 18.00 6.05
N ASP A 43 10.26 19.06 5.75
CA ASP A 43 9.75 20.23 5.02
C ASP A 43 9.29 19.92 3.58
N TYR A 44 9.57 18.70 3.10
CA TYR A 44 9.29 18.28 1.73
C TYR A 44 8.10 17.31 1.65
N GLY A 45 7.51 16.90 2.77
CA GLY A 45 6.43 15.93 2.82
C GLY A 45 6.81 14.59 2.19
N SER A 46 8.06 14.16 2.39
CA SER A 46 8.53 12.94 1.77
C SER A 46 7.86 11.70 2.36
N PHE A 47 7.82 10.63 1.57
CA PHE A 47 7.30 9.35 2.00
C PHE A 47 8.12 8.21 1.43
N SER A 48 8.12 7.09 2.15
CA SER A 48 8.72 5.84 1.70
C SER A 48 7.76 4.68 1.94
N ILE A 49 8.00 3.56 1.23
CA ILE A 49 7.29 2.31 1.47
C ILE A 49 8.30 1.33 2.02
N GLU A 50 8.05 0.84 3.22
CA GLU A 50 8.82 -0.24 3.80
C GLU A 50 8.09 -1.56 3.58
N HIS A 51 8.85 -2.60 3.24
CA HIS A 51 8.29 -3.92 2.94
C HIS A 51 8.55 -4.90 4.08
N PRO A 52 7.57 -5.75 4.43
CA PRO A 52 7.79 -6.82 5.38
C PRO A 52 8.74 -7.88 4.81
N VAL A 53 9.41 -8.61 5.70
CA VAL A 53 10.35 -9.69 5.36
C VAL A 53 9.68 -10.78 4.52
N ASN A 54 8.41 -11.09 4.80
CA ASN A 54 7.61 -12.07 4.07
C ASN A 54 6.78 -11.45 2.92
N SER A 55 7.23 -10.33 2.35
CA SER A 55 6.51 -9.61 1.29
C SER A 55 6.20 -10.47 0.06
N GLU A 56 7.12 -11.36 -0.38
CA GLU A 56 6.88 -12.22 -1.55
C GLU A 56 5.63 -13.12 -1.41
N GLU A 57 5.46 -13.75 -0.24
CA GLU A 57 4.29 -14.58 0.06
C GLU A 57 3.02 -13.73 0.09
N LEU A 58 3.07 -12.60 0.79
CA LEU A 58 1.92 -11.70 0.95
C LEU A 58 1.52 -10.99 -0.35
N ASN A 59 2.45 -10.76 -1.28
CA ASN A 59 2.17 -10.20 -2.60
C ASN A 59 1.24 -11.12 -3.40
N THR A 60 1.36 -12.45 -3.24
CA THR A 60 0.43 -13.40 -3.88
C THR A 60 -0.98 -13.26 -3.31
N ALA A 61 -1.10 -13.11 -1.98
CA ALA A 61 -2.38 -12.88 -1.33
C ALA A 61 -3.00 -11.52 -1.73
N ALA A 62 -2.18 -10.47 -1.77
CA ALA A 62 -2.59 -9.13 -2.20
C ALA A 62 -3.08 -9.14 -3.65
N LEU A 63 -2.38 -9.83 -4.55
CA LEU A 63 -2.80 -9.97 -5.94
C LEU A 63 -4.18 -10.63 -6.06
N ASN A 64 -4.47 -11.66 -5.24
CA ASN A 64 -5.78 -12.31 -5.23
C ASN A 64 -6.91 -11.37 -4.78
N VAL A 65 -6.65 -10.48 -3.81
CA VAL A 65 -7.61 -9.45 -3.41
C VAL A 65 -7.80 -8.44 -4.54
N ILE A 66 -6.71 -7.92 -5.10
CA ILE A 66 -6.74 -6.89 -6.14
C ILE A 66 -7.38 -7.42 -7.44
N ASN A 67 -7.26 -8.71 -7.75
CA ASN A 67 -7.96 -9.33 -8.89
C ASN A 67 -9.49 -9.25 -8.79
N GLN A 68 -10.05 -8.93 -7.62
CA GLN A 68 -11.49 -8.69 -7.46
C GLN A 68 -11.90 -7.26 -7.87
N GLU A 69 -10.93 -6.37 -8.10
CA GLU A 69 -11.08 -4.97 -8.51
C GLU A 69 -10.17 -4.69 -9.73
N PRO A 70 -10.51 -5.23 -10.92
CA PRO A 70 -9.65 -5.19 -12.11
C PRO A 70 -9.28 -3.76 -12.56
N GLU A 71 -10.11 -2.77 -12.25
CA GLU A 71 -9.83 -1.36 -12.51
C GLU A 71 -8.56 -0.84 -11.82
N LEU A 72 -8.13 -1.48 -10.72
CA LEU A 72 -6.89 -1.13 -10.03
C LEU A 72 -5.66 -1.66 -10.78
N LEU A 73 -5.76 -2.84 -11.39
CA LEU A 73 -4.67 -3.47 -12.15
C LEU A 73 -4.44 -2.79 -13.50
N ASP A 74 -5.52 -2.33 -14.13
CA ASP A 74 -5.49 -1.69 -15.44
C ASP A 74 -5.13 -0.19 -15.38
N SER A 75 -4.90 0.34 -14.17
CA SER A 75 -4.46 1.72 -13.96
C SER A 75 -3.12 2.00 -14.64
N GLN A 76 -3.06 3.10 -15.40
CA GLN A 76 -1.83 3.61 -16.02
C GLN A 76 -0.88 4.27 -15.01
N SER A 77 -1.35 4.50 -13.79
CA SER A 77 -0.59 5.10 -12.70
C SER A 77 -0.53 4.16 -11.51
N SER A 78 0.51 4.31 -10.69
CA SER A 78 0.61 3.60 -9.41
C SER A 78 -0.59 3.94 -8.54
N VAL A 79 -1.24 2.92 -7.98
CA VAL A 79 -2.38 3.08 -7.07
C VAL A 79 -1.99 2.53 -5.71
N ILE A 80 -2.22 3.31 -4.66
CA ILE A 80 -2.06 2.86 -3.29
C ILE A 80 -3.46 2.60 -2.73
N VAL A 81 -3.64 1.45 -2.09
CA VAL A 81 -4.87 1.12 -1.36
C VAL A 81 -4.54 0.69 0.06
N LEU A 82 -5.51 0.88 0.96
CA LEU A 82 -5.42 0.37 2.32
C LEU A 82 -5.32 -1.16 2.29
N CYS A 83 -4.35 -1.71 3.01
CA CYS A 83 -4.18 -3.16 3.08
C CYS A 83 -5.31 -3.79 3.92
N PRO A 84 -5.99 -4.83 3.42
CA PRO A 84 -6.93 -5.62 4.21
C PRO A 84 -6.30 -6.17 5.49
N GLN A 85 -7.09 -6.19 6.57
CA GLN A 85 -6.61 -6.61 7.90
C GLN A 85 -6.05 -8.04 7.92
N ASP A 86 -6.58 -8.94 7.09
CA ASP A 86 -6.18 -10.34 6.99
C ASP A 86 -4.81 -10.55 6.32
N ILE A 87 -4.36 -9.58 5.51
CA ILE A 87 -3.00 -9.51 4.97
C ILE A 87 -2.10 -8.73 5.94
N ALA A 88 -2.57 -7.57 6.41
CA ALA A 88 -1.81 -6.70 7.31
C ALA A 88 -1.36 -7.42 8.59
N SER A 89 -2.21 -8.25 9.19
CA SER A 89 -1.89 -9.00 10.41
C SER A 89 -0.82 -10.08 10.23
N LYS A 90 -0.47 -10.43 8.99
CA LYS A 90 0.54 -11.44 8.64
C LYS A 90 1.89 -10.82 8.28
N MET A 91 1.99 -9.49 8.23
CA MET A 91 3.24 -8.80 7.91
C MET A 91 4.27 -9.02 9.01
N PHE A 92 5.42 -9.61 8.64
CA PHE A 92 6.56 -9.77 9.54
C PHE A 92 7.59 -8.67 9.27
N TRP A 93 7.88 -7.88 10.29
CA TRP A 93 8.82 -6.76 10.21
C TRP A 93 10.14 -7.11 10.90
N PRO A 94 11.29 -6.72 10.35
CA PRO A 94 12.55 -6.85 11.08
C PRO A 94 12.48 -5.98 12.35
N ALA A 95 13.00 -6.54 13.46
CA ALA A 95 13.09 -5.85 14.75
C ALA A 95 14.20 -4.79 14.76
#